data_AF-A0AAV0X2M7-F1
#
_entry.id   AF-A0AAV0X2M7-F1
#
_cell.length_a   1.000
_cell.length_b   1.000
_cell.length_c   1.000
_cell.angle_alpha   90.00
_cell.angle_beta   90.00
_cell.angle_gamma   90.00
#
_symmetry.space_group_name_H-M   'P 1'
#
loop_
_entity.id
_entity.type
_entity.pdbx_description
1 polymer ?
#
loop_
_entity_poly.entity_id
_entity_poly.type
_entity_poly.pdbx_seq_one_letter_code
_entity_poly.pdbx_strand_id
1 'polypeptide(L)'
;MYKQHNKKKQLAIACAAISIITTKQRKKRSQWVKNWKLDKSKFGNIPLLSEIRENNPDDFRNYLRMDSASFDVLLNLVGPKICKMDTVMRSSISSSERLIATLRFLATGNSYEDMKFSTCISTSSYIRVQSVSMIYIYRLLIYIDNCFISIVNYLACLACGETMYV
;
A
#
# COMPACT_ATOMS: atom_id res chain seq x y z
N MET A 1 -34.55 52.87 6.44
CA MET A 1 -34.37 51.47 6.93
C MET A 1 -34.86 50.38 5.95
N TYR A 2 -35.97 50.55 5.25
CA TYR A 2 -36.60 49.52 4.39
C TYR A 2 -35.71 48.98 3.23
N LYS A 3 -34.91 49.85 2.60
CA LYS A 3 -34.04 49.52 1.43
C LYS A 3 -32.90 48.54 1.76
N GLN A 4 -32.37 48.59 2.98
CA GLN A 4 -31.23 47.76 3.42
C GLN A 4 -31.65 46.31 3.67
N HIS A 5 -32.89 46.10 4.12
CA HIS A 5 -33.45 44.78 4.38
C HIS A 5 -33.70 44.00 3.09
N ASN A 6 -34.01 44.69 1.99
CA ASN A 6 -34.22 44.07 0.68
C ASN A 6 -32.89 43.61 0.04
N LYS A 7 -31.81 44.40 0.17
CA LYS A 7 -30.46 44.01 -0.26
C LYS A 7 -29.96 42.77 0.48
N LYS A 8 -30.17 42.69 1.80
CA LYS A 8 -29.81 41.51 2.61
C LYS A 8 -30.61 40.27 2.22
N LYS A 9 -31.91 40.41 1.96
CA LYS A 9 -32.77 39.30 1.46
C LYS A 9 -32.32 38.81 0.07
N GLN A 10 -32.05 39.74 -0.85
CA GLN A 10 -31.52 39.43 -2.19
C GLN A 10 -30.19 38.69 -2.13
N LEU A 11 -29.26 39.14 -1.27
CA LEU A 11 -27.98 38.47 -1.08
C LEU A 11 -28.14 37.05 -0.52
N ALA A 12 -29.02 36.86 0.46
CA ALA A 12 -29.30 35.53 1.03
C ALA A 12 -29.87 34.55 -0.01
N ILE A 13 -30.78 35.02 -0.87
CA ILE A 13 -31.34 34.21 -1.97
C ILE A 13 -30.25 33.84 -2.98
N ALA A 14 -29.39 34.78 -3.36
CA ALA A 14 -28.29 34.53 -4.27
C ALA A 14 -27.29 33.51 -3.69
N CYS A 15 -26.92 33.64 -2.41
CA CYS A 15 -26.05 32.68 -1.72
C CYS A 15 -26.68 31.28 -1.65
N ALA A 16 -27.99 31.18 -1.37
CA ALA A 16 -28.71 29.90 -1.36
C ALA A 16 -28.75 29.25 -2.75
N ALA A 17 -29.02 30.03 -3.80
CA ALA A 17 -29.01 29.55 -5.18
C ALA A 17 -27.62 29.06 -5.60
N ILE A 18 -26.56 29.81 -5.27
CA ILE A 18 -25.17 29.39 -5.51
C ILE A 18 -24.85 28.11 -4.75
N SER A 19 -25.26 27.98 -3.48
CA SER A 19 -25.09 26.75 -2.70
C SER A 19 -25.76 25.55 -3.37
N ILE A 20 -26.99 25.69 -3.85
CA ILE A 20 -27.71 24.61 -4.55
C ILE A 20 -27.00 24.22 -5.87
N ILE A 21 -26.57 25.21 -6.66
CA ILE A 21 -25.86 24.97 -7.95
C ILE A 21 -24.49 24.32 -7.71
N THR A 22 -23.79 24.74 -6.66
CA THR A 22 -22.47 24.19 -6.29
C THR A 22 -22.55 22.88 -5.52
N THR A 23 -23.72 22.52 -4.97
CA THR A 23 -23.93 21.20 -4.38
C THR A 23 -23.96 20.13 -5.47
N LYS A 24 -22.77 19.65 -5.83
CA LYS A 24 -22.56 18.49 -6.68
C LYS A 24 -23.25 17.30 -5.99
N GLN A 25 -24.47 16.97 -6.43
CA GLN A 25 -25.21 15.80 -5.95
C GLN A 25 -24.28 14.59 -6.05
N ARG A 26 -23.86 14.04 -4.91
CA ARG A 26 -22.99 12.85 -4.90
C ARG A 26 -23.79 11.72 -5.54
N LYS A 27 -23.37 11.28 -6.73
CA LYS A 27 -23.99 10.14 -7.42
C LYS A 27 -24.10 8.99 -6.42
N LYS A 28 -25.33 8.52 -6.18
CA LYS A 28 -25.55 7.32 -5.37
C LYS A 28 -24.74 6.18 -5.99
N ARG A 29 -23.99 5.50 -5.14
CA ARG A 29 -23.10 4.42 -5.58
C ARG A 29 -23.98 3.27 -6.08
N SER A 30 -23.91 2.96 -7.37
CA SER A 30 -24.69 1.86 -7.97
C SER A 30 -24.28 0.49 -7.41
N GLN A 31 -23.01 0.31 -7.02
CA GLN A 31 -22.49 -0.97 -6.52
C GLN A 31 -21.43 -0.73 -5.43
N TRP A 32 -21.54 -1.45 -4.30
CA TRP A 32 -20.60 -1.34 -3.18
C TRP A 32 -19.18 -1.79 -3.54
N VAL A 33 -19.02 -2.86 -4.32
CA VAL A 33 -17.75 -3.29 -4.92
C VAL A 33 -18.06 -3.82 -6.33
N LYS A 34 -17.12 -3.67 -7.27
CA LYS A 34 -17.26 -4.24 -8.62
C LYS A 34 -17.01 -5.76 -8.56
N ASN A 35 -17.83 -6.56 -9.22
CA ASN A 35 -17.77 -8.03 -9.15
C ASN A 35 -16.38 -8.59 -9.49
N TRP A 36 -15.71 -8.04 -10.51
CA TRP A 36 -14.36 -8.47 -10.90
C TRP A 36 -13.29 -8.25 -9.81
N LYS A 37 -13.52 -7.34 -8.85
CA LYS A 37 -12.62 -7.15 -7.70
C LYS A 37 -12.87 -8.16 -6.57
N LEU A 38 -14.04 -8.80 -6.56
CA LEU A 38 -14.35 -9.88 -5.62
C LEU A 38 -13.72 -11.19 -6.10
N ASP A 39 -13.65 -11.40 -7.42
CA ASP A 39 -13.02 -12.57 -8.04
C ASP A 39 -11.49 -12.45 -8.14
N LYS A 40 -10.83 -12.38 -6.98
CA LYS A 40 -9.36 -12.32 -6.86
C LYS A 40 -8.66 -13.57 -7.36
N SER A 41 -9.32 -14.72 -7.30
CA SER A 41 -8.84 -15.98 -7.86
C SER A 41 -8.63 -15.93 -9.37
N LYS A 42 -9.38 -15.08 -10.08
CA LYS A 42 -9.28 -14.96 -11.53
C LYS A 42 -8.49 -13.74 -11.97
N PHE A 43 -8.70 -12.60 -11.33
CA PHE A 43 -8.15 -11.32 -11.77
C PHE A 43 -7.03 -10.77 -10.88
N GLY A 44 -6.78 -11.39 -9.72
CA GLY A 44 -5.70 -10.98 -8.82
C GLY A 44 -4.32 -11.34 -9.35
N ASN A 45 -3.28 -10.81 -8.70
CA ASN A 45 -1.89 -11.15 -9.05
C ASN A 45 -1.43 -12.50 -8.50
N ILE A 46 -2.11 -13.06 -7.49
CA ILE A 46 -1.70 -14.32 -6.83
C ILE A 46 -1.67 -15.53 -7.78
N PRO A 47 -2.69 -15.77 -8.62
CA PRO A 47 -2.66 -16.88 -9.58
C PRO A 47 -1.46 -16.79 -10.53
N LEU A 48 -1.25 -15.62 -11.14
CA LEU A 48 -0.10 -15.38 -12.03
C LEU A 48 1.23 -15.58 -11.29
N LEU A 49 1.35 -15.05 -10.07
CA LEU A 49 2.58 -15.16 -9.30
C LEU A 49 2.86 -16.58 -8.85
N SER A 50 1.84 -17.39 -8.59
CA SER A 50 2.00 -18.80 -8.23
C SER A 50 2.54 -19.58 -9.44
N GLU A 51 1.94 -19.34 -10.61
CA GLU A 51 2.35 -19.96 -11.88
C GLU A 51 3.82 -19.63 -12.24
N ILE A 52 4.18 -18.33 -12.26
CA ILE A 52 5.55 -17.95 -12.63
C ILE A 52 6.57 -18.31 -11.54
N ARG A 53 6.16 -18.38 -10.27
CA ARG A 53 7.06 -18.78 -9.18
C ARG A 53 7.51 -20.24 -9.33
N GLU A 54 6.64 -21.12 -9.80
CA GLU A 54 6.93 -22.54 -10.00
C GLU A 54 7.57 -22.82 -11.35
N ASN A 55 7.05 -22.20 -12.42
CA ASN A 55 7.43 -22.53 -13.79
C ASN A 55 8.49 -21.60 -14.40
N ASN A 56 8.62 -20.34 -13.94
CA ASN A 56 9.49 -19.32 -14.54
C ASN A 56 10.09 -18.35 -13.49
N PRO A 57 11.07 -18.79 -12.68
CA PRO A 57 11.60 -17.99 -11.56
C PRO A 57 12.24 -16.66 -11.98
N ASP A 58 12.79 -16.58 -13.20
CA ASP A 58 13.33 -15.33 -13.74
C ASP A 58 12.24 -14.28 -13.97
N ASP A 59 11.06 -14.69 -14.41
CA ASP A 59 9.92 -13.79 -14.56
C ASP A 59 9.38 -13.33 -13.21
N PHE A 60 9.39 -14.20 -12.20
CA PHE A 60 9.08 -13.79 -10.83
C PHE A 60 10.04 -12.69 -10.35
N ARG A 61 11.34 -12.89 -10.56
CA ARG A 61 12.37 -11.90 -10.22
C ARG A 61 12.19 -10.61 -10.99
N ASN A 62 11.87 -10.67 -12.28
CA ASN A 62 11.60 -9.49 -13.09
C ASN A 62 10.34 -8.76 -12.64
N TYR A 63 9.30 -9.50 -12.25
CA TYR A 63 8.01 -8.95 -11.86
C TYR A 63 8.07 -8.19 -10.53
N LEU A 64 8.76 -8.73 -9.53
CA LEU A 64 8.90 -8.16 -8.18
C LEU A 64 10.23 -7.44 -7.92
N ARG A 65 11.20 -7.53 -8.84
CA ARG A 65 12.62 -7.12 -8.64
C ARG A 65 13.27 -7.81 -7.43
N MET A 66 12.79 -9.00 -7.07
CA MET A 66 13.19 -9.78 -5.90
C MET A 66 12.98 -11.26 -6.17
N ASP A 67 13.90 -12.12 -5.74
CA ASP A 67 13.75 -13.57 -5.85
C ASP A 67 12.70 -14.10 -4.86
N SER A 68 12.20 -15.31 -5.12
CA SER A 68 11.13 -15.92 -4.33
C SER A 68 11.55 -16.23 -2.89
N ALA A 69 12.81 -16.61 -2.66
CA ALA A 69 13.33 -16.90 -1.33
C ALA A 69 13.44 -15.63 -0.47
N SER A 70 14.01 -14.56 -1.02
CA SER A 70 14.06 -13.24 -0.38
C SER A 70 12.66 -12.69 -0.10
N PHE A 71 11.72 -12.90 -1.03
CA PHE A 71 10.33 -12.52 -0.83
C PHE A 71 9.71 -13.23 0.38
N ASP A 72 9.93 -14.55 0.54
CA ASP A 72 9.40 -15.29 1.69
C ASP A 72 10.02 -14.83 3.00
N VAL A 73 11.34 -14.57 3.03
CA VAL A 73 12.01 -14.02 4.21
C VAL A 73 11.40 -12.67 4.59
N LEU A 74 11.24 -11.77 3.61
CA LEU A 74 10.63 -10.46 3.84
C LEU A 74 9.17 -10.60 4.32
N LEU A 75 8.42 -11.52 3.74
CA LEU A 75 7.04 -11.80 4.12
C LEU A 75 6.95 -12.34 5.55
N ASN A 76 7.88 -13.18 6.00
CA ASN A 76 7.89 -13.67 7.38
C ASN A 76 8.17 -12.55 8.39
N LEU A 77 9.02 -11.59 8.05
CA LEU A 77 9.36 -10.46 8.92
C LEU A 77 8.23 -9.42 8.97
N VAL A 78 7.67 -9.07 7.82
CA VAL A 78 6.69 -7.97 7.69
C VAL A 78 5.26 -8.46 7.81
N GLY A 79 4.98 -9.71 7.39
CA GLY A 79 3.66 -10.33 7.33
C GLY A 79 2.82 -10.18 8.59
N PRO A 80 3.35 -10.50 9.78
CA PRO A 80 2.62 -10.32 11.04
C PRO A 80 2.24 -8.86 11.33
N LYS A 81 3.01 -7.89 10.82
CA LYS A 81 2.78 -6.45 11.03
C LYS A 81 1.76 -5.86 10.03
N ILE A 82 1.69 -6.43 8.83
CA ILE A 82 0.78 -5.98 7.77
C ILE A 82 -0.50 -6.80 7.67
N CYS A 83 -0.64 -7.88 8.44
CA CYS A 83 -1.85 -8.69 8.47
C CYS A 83 -3.05 -7.87 8.97
N LYS A 84 -4.24 -8.13 8.44
CA LYS A 84 -5.51 -7.65 9.03
C LYS A 84 -6.49 -8.80 9.11
N MET A 85 -7.35 -8.73 10.11
CA MET A 85 -8.46 -9.64 10.31
C MET A 85 -9.49 -9.54 9.18
N ASP A 86 -10.05 -10.70 8.83
CA ASP A 86 -11.22 -10.79 7.97
C ASP A 86 -12.43 -10.18 8.65
N THR A 87 -13.36 -9.66 7.85
CA THR A 87 -14.66 -9.18 8.37
C THR A 87 -15.79 -9.98 7.75
N VAL A 88 -16.95 -10.01 8.41
CA VAL A 88 -18.15 -10.74 7.95
C VAL A 88 -18.54 -10.37 6.52
N MET A 89 -18.30 -9.11 6.11
CA MET A 89 -18.70 -8.62 4.78
C MET A 89 -17.67 -8.87 3.68
N ARG A 90 -16.38 -9.03 4.02
CA ARG A 90 -15.32 -9.25 3.03
C ARG A 90 -14.08 -9.88 3.64
N SER A 91 -13.45 -10.76 2.89
CA SER A 91 -12.09 -11.22 3.19
C SER A 91 -11.12 -10.05 3.13
N SER A 92 -10.22 -10.03 4.10
CA SER A 92 -9.08 -9.13 4.17
C SER A 92 -8.12 -9.44 3.02
N ILE A 93 -7.48 -8.40 2.51
CA ILE A 93 -6.34 -8.57 1.59
C ILE A 93 -5.22 -9.24 2.38
N SER A 94 -4.74 -10.40 1.93
CA SER A 94 -3.72 -11.17 2.66
C SER A 94 -2.42 -10.37 2.80
N SER A 95 -1.57 -10.72 3.77
CA SER A 95 -0.25 -10.10 3.93
C SER A 95 0.62 -10.27 2.67
N SER A 96 0.57 -11.44 2.03
CA SER A 96 1.27 -11.71 0.76
C SER A 96 0.78 -10.78 -0.35
N GLU A 97 -0.53 -10.67 -0.57
CA GLU A 97 -1.10 -9.78 -1.58
C GLU A 97 -0.70 -8.31 -1.37
N ARG A 98 -0.65 -7.87 -0.10
CA ARG A 98 -0.22 -6.51 0.25
C ARG A 98 1.24 -6.27 -0.08
N LEU A 99 2.11 -7.22 0.27
CA LEU A 99 3.54 -7.11 0.01
C LEU A 99 3.82 -7.11 -1.50
N ILE A 100 3.18 -8.01 -2.25
CA ILE A 100 3.25 -8.08 -3.72
C ILE A 100 2.83 -6.76 -4.35
N ALA A 101 1.67 -6.23 -3.95
CA ALA A 101 1.15 -4.98 -4.47
C ALA A 101 2.14 -3.84 -4.24
N THR A 102 2.79 -3.84 -3.07
CA THR A 102 3.78 -2.84 -2.69
C THR A 102 5.09 -2.94 -3.44
N LEU A 103 5.65 -4.14 -3.57
CA LEU A 103 6.85 -4.39 -4.35
C LEU A 103 6.63 -4.08 -5.83
N ARG A 104 5.45 -4.43 -6.38
CA ARG A 104 5.12 -4.15 -7.77
C ARG A 104 5.15 -2.65 -8.08
N PHE A 105 4.65 -1.82 -7.17
CA PHE A 105 4.71 -0.36 -7.33
C PHE A 105 6.11 0.19 -7.19
N LEU A 106 6.92 -0.32 -6.25
CA LEU A 106 8.32 0.07 -6.17
C LEU A 106 9.10 -0.32 -7.44
N ALA A 107 8.80 -1.49 -8.00
CA ALA A 107 9.46 -2.00 -9.19
C ALA A 107 9.09 -1.23 -10.47
N THR A 108 7.85 -0.74 -10.58
CA THR A 108 7.33 -0.12 -11.81
C THR A 108 7.18 1.40 -11.74
N GLY A 109 6.94 1.97 -10.56
CA GLY A 109 6.66 3.41 -10.40
C GLY A 109 5.33 3.86 -11.02
N ASN A 110 4.42 2.93 -11.36
CA ASN A 110 3.19 3.23 -12.06
C ASN A 110 2.21 4.07 -11.23
N SER A 111 1.24 4.69 -11.92
CA SER A 111 0.17 5.44 -11.26
C SER A 111 -0.69 4.53 -10.36
N TYR A 112 -1.26 5.10 -9.30
CA TYR A 112 -2.20 4.37 -8.43
C TYR A 112 -3.45 3.89 -9.18
N GLU A 113 -3.81 4.58 -10.26
CA GLU A 113 -4.98 4.24 -11.06
C GLU A 113 -4.73 3.01 -11.94
N ASP A 114 -3.51 2.81 -12.42
CA ASP A 114 -3.13 1.59 -13.15
C ASP A 114 -3.01 0.40 -12.20
N MET A 115 -2.45 0.63 -11.01
CA MET A 115 -2.21 -0.42 -10.03
C MET A 115 -3.50 -1.10 -9.55
N LYS A 116 -4.64 -0.38 -9.60
CA LYS A 116 -5.96 -0.92 -9.24
C LYS A 116 -6.40 -2.07 -10.15
N PHE A 117 -5.94 -2.08 -11.41
CA PHE A 117 -6.29 -3.08 -12.40
C PHE A 117 -5.39 -4.30 -12.28
N SER A 118 -4.09 -4.10 -12.06
CA SER A 118 -3.17 -5.23 -11.82
C SER A 118 -3.48 -5.95 -10.52
N THR A 119 -3.66 -5.23 -9.41
CA THR A 119 -3.78 -5.86 -8.07
C THR A 119 -5.20 -6.25 -7.69
N CYS A 120 -6.21 -5.85 -8.49
CA CYS A 120 -7.63 -5.92 -8.13
C CYS A 120 -8.01 -5.19 -6.82
N ILE A 121 -7.15 -4.31 -6.30
CA ILE A 121 -7.40 -3.53 -5.08
C ILE A 121 -7.96 -2.15 -5.48
N SER A 122 -8.84 -1.57 -4.67
CA SER A 122 -9.27 -0.18 -4.89
C SER A 122 -8.14 0.80 -4.63
N THR A 123 -8.02 1.87 -5.42
CA THR A 123 -6.99 2.93 -5.30
C THR A 123 -6.83 3.43 -3.86
N SER A 124 -7.94 3.71 -3.16
CA SER A 124 -7.90 4.17 -1.76
C SER A 124 -7.40 3.12 -0.78
N SER A 125 -7.74 1.84 -0.99
CA SER A 125 -7.23 0.75 -0.14
C SER A 125 -5.77 0.48 -0.44
N TYR A 126 -5.39 0.56 -1.72
CA TYR A 126 -4.04 0.38 -2.20
C TYR A 126 -3.09 1.41 -1.57
N ILE A 127 -3.43 2.70 -1.62
CA ILE A 127 -2.62 3.76 -1.00
C ILE A 127 -2.38 3.46 0.49
N ARG A 128 -3.43 3.08 1.23
CA ARG A 128 -3.30 2.74 2.65
C ARG A 128 -2.42 1.51 2.88
N VAL A 129 -2.55 0.48 2.05
CA VAL A 129 -1.70 -0.71 2.11
C VAL A 129 -0.24 -0.32 1.85
N GLN A 130 0.01 0.44 0.78
CA GLN A 130 1.33 0.91 0.38
C GLN A 130 2.01 1.66 1.51
N SER A 131 1.35 2.66 2.09
CA SER A 131 1.94 3.49 3.15
C SER A 131 2.35 2.65 4.36
N VAL A 132 1.49 1.72 4.77
CA VAL A 132 1.76 0.88 5.94
C VAL A 132 2.90 -0.10 5.66
N SER A 133 2.84 -0.81 4.53
CA SER A 133 3.90 -1.76 4.14
C SER A 133 5.25 -1.06 3.98
N MET A 134 5.29 0.13 3.37
CA MET A 134 6.50 0.94 3.21
C MET A 134 7.15 1.29 4.55
N ILE A 135 6.39 1.74 5.54
CA ILE A 135 6.93 2.09 6.85
C ILE A 135 7.69 0.91 7.46
N TYR A 136 7.11 -0.30 7.39
CA TYR A 136 7.76 -1.49 7.94
C TYR A 136 8.97 -1.92 7.13
N ILE A 137 8.92 -1.83 5.80
CA ILE A 137 10.07 -2.14 4.93
C ILE A 137 11.22 -1.16 5.20
N TYR A 138 10.97 0.15 5.25
CA TYR A 138 12.01 1.14 5.57
C TYR A 138 12.58 0.95 6.96
N ARG A 139 11.73 0.65 7.95
CA ARG A 139 12.19 0.35 9.31
C ARG A 139 13.09 -0.89 9.33
N LEU A 140 12.77 -1.90 8.54
CA LEU A 140 13.60 -3.10 8.41
C LEU A 140 14.94 -2.79 7.74
N LEU A 141 14.96 -2.01 6.67
CA LEU A 141 16.19 -1.58 6.00
C LEU A 141 17.10 -0.80 6.94
N ILE A 142 16.54 0.20 7.64
CA ILE A 142 17.27 0.96 8.65
C ILE A 142 17.83 0.03 9.75
N TYR A 143 17.04 -0.96 10.19
CA TYR A 143 17.51 -1.92 11.18
C TYR A 143 18.69 -2.76 10.67
N ILE A 144 18.63 -3.22 9.43
CA ILE A 144 19.72 -3.99 8.79
C ILE A 144 20.98 -3.13 8.65
N ASP A 145 20.84 -1.88 8.19
CA ASP A 145 21.97 -0.96 8.04
C ASP A 145 22.64 -0.67 9.40
N ASN A 146 21.84 -0.42 10.44
CA ASN A 146 22.37 -0.22 11.80
C ASN A 146 23.02 -1.49 12.37
N CYS A 147 22.48 -2.67 12.08
CA CYS A 147 23.06 -3.94 12.50
C CYS A 147 24.40 -4.19 11.80
N PHE A 148 24.49 -3.88 10.50
CA PHE A 148 25.72 -3.96 9.73
C PHE A 148 26.79 -3.03 10.31
N ILE A 149 26.44 -1.78 10.61
CA ILE A 149 27.34 -0.81 11.26
C ILE A 149 27.79 -1.35 12.63
N SER A 150 26.87 -1.90 13.43
CA SER A 150 27.21 -2.47 14.75
C SER A 150 28.15 -3.68 14.64
N ILE A 151 27.94 -4.55 13.65
CA ILE A 151 28.80 -5.72 13.42
C ILE A 151 30.18 -5.29 12.93
N VAL A 152 30.25 -4.33 12.00
CA VAL A 152 31.52 -3.78 11.51
C VAL A 152 32.28 -3.10 12.66
N ASN A 153 31.61 -2.32 13.52
CA ASN A 153 32.24 -1.73 14.70
C ASN A 153 32.74 -2.79 15.69
N TYR A 154 31.95 -3.84 15.93
CA TYR A 154 32.36 -4.95 16.82
C TYR A 154 33.56 -5.72 16.26
N LEU A 155 33.57 -6.01 14.95
CA LEU A 155 34.69 -6.65 14.27
C LEU A 155 35.92 -5.74 14.22
N ALA A 156 35.74 -4.42 14.04
CA ALA A 156 36.83 -3.45 14.12
C ALA A 156 37.41 -3.39 15.54
N CYS A 157 36.59 -3.40 16.60
CA CYS A 157 37.05 -3.51 17.98
C CYS A 157 37.82 -4.81 18.25
N LEU A 158 37.33 -5.95 17.75
CA LEU A 158 38.03 -7.24 17.85
C LEU A 158 39.35 -7.26 17.08
N ALA A 159 39.41 -6.64 15.90
CA ALA A 159 40.62 -6.55 15.07
C ALA A 159 41.64 -5.54 15.61
N CYS A 160 41.20 -4.50 16.31
CA CYS A 160 42.08 -3.49 16.91
C CYS A 160 42.79 -4.00 18.19
N GLY A 161 42.39 -5.16 18.73
CA GLY A 161 43.10 -5.78 19.85
C GLY A 161 43.29 -4.84 21.04
N GLU A 162 42.27 -4.06 21.39
CA GLU A 162 42.22 -3.45 22.72
C GLU A 162 42.10 -4.58 23.73
N THR A 163 43.27 -5.06 24.14
CA THR A 163 43.49 -5.79 25.36
C THR A 163 42.97 -4.92 26.49
N MET A 164 41.73 -5.18 26.89
CA MET A 164 41.22 -4.78 28.19
C MET A 164 42.02 -5.57 29.24
N TYR A 165 43.20 -5.07 29.58
CA TYR A 165 43.91 -5.39 30.81
C TYR A 165 43.98 -4.12 31.66
N VAL A 166 43.09 -4.12 32.67
CA VAL A 166 43.10 -3.37 33.94
C VAL A 166 43.12 -1.84 33.85
#